data_AF-A0A530APC1-F1
#
_entry.id   AF-A0A530APC1-F1
#
_cell.length_a   1.000
_cell.length_b   1.000
_cell.length_c   1.000
_cell.angle_alpha   90.00
_cell.angle_beta   90.00
_cell.angle_gamma   90.00
#
_symmetry.space_group_name_H-M   'P 1'
#
loop_
_entity.id
_entity.type
_entity.pdbx_description
1 polymer ?
#
loop_
_entity_poly.entity_id
_entity_poly.type
_entity_poly.pdbx_seq_one_letter_code
_entity_poly.pdbx_strand_id
1 'polypeptide(L)' 'MLGHRIVDWDDAYANGANIAGGDRWPAAWDGPAQAFRQKLLAEGRARLDIV' A
#
# COMPACT_ATOMS: atom_id res chain seq x y z
N MET A 1 -35.22 -11.28 -22.12
CA MET A 1 -33.75 -11.31 -22.04
C MET A 1 -33.38 -11.61 -20.59
N LEU A 2 -32.68 -12.71 -20.34
CA LEU A 2 -32.10 -12.99 -19.02
C LEU A 2 -30.79 -12.20 -18.92
N GLY A 3 -30.69 -11.26 -17.99
CA GLY A 3 -29.45 -10.54 -17.72
C GLY A 3 -28.55 -11.36 -16.81
N HIS A 4 -27.29 -11.56 -17.19
CA HIS A 4 -26.28 -12.09 -16.29
C HIS A 4 -25.76 -10.97 -15.39
N ARG A 5 -25.85 -11.13 -14.07
CA ARG A 5 -25.27 -10.22 -13.09
C ARG A 5 -24.01 -10.85 -12.51
N ILE A 6 -22.87 -10.20 -12.74
CA ILE A 6 -21.61 -10.53 -12.07
C ILE A 6 -21.69 -9.96 -10.66
N VAL A 7 -21.56 -10.82 -9.65
CA VAL A 7 -21.63 -10.46 -8.22
C VAL A 7 -20.30 -10.62 -7.51
N ASP A 8 -19.33 -11.28 -8.14
CA ASP A 8 -18.00 -11.55 -7.60
C ASP A 8 -16.96 -10.86 -8.50
N TRP A 9 -16.11 -10.07 -7.87
CA TRP A 9 -15.05 -9.31 -8.50
C TRP A 9 -13.71 -9.48 -7.77
N ASP A 10 -13.62 -10.40 -6.81
CA ASP A 10 -12.48 -10.50 -5.90
C ASP A 10 -11.17 -10.72 -6.66
N ASP A 11 -11.15 -11.68 -7.58
CA ASP A 11 -9.97 -11.98 -8.41
C ASP A 11 -9.58 -10.80 -9.32
N ALA A 12 -10.57 -10.05 -9.82
CA ALA A 12 -10.34 -8.89 -10.69
C ALA A 12 -9.63 -7.75 -9.94
N TYR A 13 -9.78 -7.67 -8.62
CA TYR A 13 -9.18 -6.64 -7.77
C TYR A 13 -8.02 -7.17 -6.89
N ALA A 14 -7.64 -8.44 -7.04
CA ALA A 14 -6.56 -9.09 -6.29
C ALA A 14 -5.15 -8.69 -6.78
N ASN A 15 -4.83 -7.40 -6.76
CA ASN A 15 -3.55 -6.86 -7.27
C ASN A 15 -2.32 -7.52 -6.62
N GLY A 16 -2.33 -7.66 -5.29
CA GLY A 16 -1.19 -8.21 -4.55
C GLY A 16 -0.86 -9.65 -4.93
N ALA A 17 -1.88 -10.48 -5.16
CA ALA A 17 -1.71 -11.88 -5.58
C ALA A 17 -1.23 -12.00 -7.04
N ASN A 18 -1.64 -11.06 -7.90
CA ASN A 18 -1.31 -11.06 -9.32
C ASN A 18 0.03 -10.38 -9.65
N ILE A 19 0.65 -9.68 -8.69
CA ILE A 19 2.00 -9.15 -8.82
C ILE A 19 2.99 -10.21 -8.32
N ALA A 20 3.93 -10.62 -9.16
CA ALA A 20 4.97 -11.59 -8.78
C ALA A 20 5.77 -11.09 -7.55
N GLY A 21 5.71 -11.86 -6.46
CA GLY A 21 6.30 -11.49 -5.17
C GLY A 21 5.69 -10.23 -4.56
N GLY A 22 4.39 -9.96 -4.80
CA GLY A 22 3.68 -8.79 -4.31
C GLY A 22 3.58 -8.71 -2.78
N ASP A 23 3.61 -9.87 -2.12
CA ASP A 23 3.61 -10.06 -0.67
C ASP A 23 4.81 -9.39 0.04
N ARG A 24 5.94 -9.22 -0.66
CA ARG A 24 7.13 -8.58 -0.08
C ARG A 24 7.00 -7.07 0.08
N TRP A 25 6.10 -6.42 -0.67
CA TRP A 25 6.07 -4.97 -0.78
C TRP A 25 5.70 -4.24 0.51
N PRO A 26 4.69 -4.67 1.29
CA PRO A 26 4.37 -4.03 2.57
C PRO A 26 5.59 -3.92 3.50
N ALA A 27 6.32 -5.02 3.69
CA ALA A 27 7.53 -5.04 4.51
C ALA A 27 8.67 -4.19 3.90
N ALA A 28 8.82 -4.21 2.58
CA ALA A 28 9.82 -3.43 1.87
C ALA A 28 9.55 -1.91 1.93
N TRP A 29 8.30 -1.48 2.17
CA TRP A 29 7.94 -0.06 2.24
C TRP A 29 7.99 0.49 3.67
N ASP A 30 7.58 -0.28 4.67
CA ASP A 30 7.39 0.22 6.04
C ASP A 30 8.67 0.78 6.65
N GLY A 31 9.75 -0.03 6.69
CA GLY A 31 11.04 0.35 7.27
C GLY A 31 11.66 1.59 6.60
N PRO A 32 11.84 1.59 5.26
CA PRO A 32 12.38 2.76 4.56
C PRO A 32 11.53 4.03 4.73
N ALA A 33 10.20 3.90 4.76
CA ALA A 33 9.32 5.04 4.96
C ALA A 33 9.46 5.62 6.39
N GLN A 34 9.60 4.77 7.41
CA GLN A 34 9.89 5.21 8.77
C GLN A 34 11.23 5.93 8.86
N ALA A 35 12.30 5.32 8.31
CA ALA A 35 13.64 5.91 8.33
C ALA A 35 13.66 7.27 7.63
N PHE A 36 12.96 7.40 6.50
CA PHE A 36 12.81 8.67 5.79
C PHE A 36 12.12 9.74 6.64
N ARG A 37 10.99 9.40 7.28
CA ARG A 37 10.26 10.33 8.16
C ARG A 37 11.11 10.77 9.35
N GLN A 38 11.83 9.85 9.98
CA GLN A 38 12.73 10.14 11.10
C GLN A 38 13.88 11.06 10.69
N LYS A 39 14.48 10.82 9.52
CA LYS A 39 15.52 11.69 8.98
C LYS A 39 15.01 13.12 8.78
N LEU A 40 13.86 13.29 8.14
CA LEU A 40 13.31 14.63 7.93
C LEU A 40 12.92 15.33 9.23
N LEU A 41 12.42 14.58 10.23
CA LEU A 41 12.13 15.13 11.54
C LEU A 41 13.41 15.62 12.24
N ALA A 42 14.48 14.83 12.20
CA ALA A 42 15.78 15.20 12.77
C ALA A 42 16.42 16.42 12.09
N GLU A 43 16.19 16.59 10.78
CA GLU A 43 16.63 17.75 10.00
C GLU A 43 15.73 19.00 10.20
N GLY A 44 14.65 18.92 10.99
CA GLY A 44 13.67 20.01 11.14
C GLY A 44 12.84 20.27 9.89
N ARG A 45 12.77 19.30 8.97
CA ARG A 45 12.14 19.38 7.65
C ARG A 45 10.80 18.65 7.55
N ALA A 46 10.34 18.02 8.63
CA ALA A 46 9.03 17.38 8.69
C ALA A 46 8.27 17.78 9.95
N ARG A 47 6.95 17.86 9.80
CA ARG A 47 5.99 17.99 10.90
C ARG A 47 5.04 16.79 10.83
N LEU A 48 5.16 15.89 11.79
CA LEU A 48 4.45 14.59 11.81
C LEU A 48 3.34 14.53 12.87
N ASP A 49 3.20 15.58 13.69
CA ASP A 49 2.25 15.72 14.79
C ASP A 49 0.97 16.47 14.38
N ILE A 50 0.70 16.60 13.08
CA ILE A 50 -0.52 17.25 12.59
C ILE A 50 -1.67 16.27 12.78
N VAL A 51 -2.56 16.59 13.70
CA VAL A 51 -3.85 15.94 13.97
C VAL A 51 -4.98 16.59 13.21
#